data_AF-A0A530CHM1-F1
#
_entry.id   AF-A0A530CHM1-F1
#
_cell.length_a   1.000
_cell.length_b   1.000
_cell.length_c   1.000
_cell.angle_alpha   90.00
_cell.angle_beta   90.00
_cell.angle_gamma   90.00
#
_symmetry.space_group_name_H-M   'P 1'
#
loop_
_entity.id
_entity.type
_entity.pdbx_description
1 polymer ?
#
loop_
_entity_poly.entity_id
_entity_poly.type
_entity_poly.pdbx_seq_one_letter_code
_entity_poly.pdbx_strand_id
1 'polypeptide(L)'
;MGYHLMPALKNPRWELFVQGRAEGLPLYKAYLRAGYKCSTDVAMTSASALIRNPKIRARLRELIDQLADKQMVTRETLVAEYEQAAALAHELGQPAAAVSAIKEKQRLLELDPVQKNLNLNINATFNQLTDDELRFEVASMVNELRAVKGQPPLALPVKKEEKDNG
;
A
#
# COMPACT_ATOMS: atom_id res chain seq x y z
N MET A 1 9.20 7.73 35.74
CA MET A 1 9.07 6.28 35.48
C MET A 1 10.31 5.83 34.75
N GLY A 2 11.07 4.88 35.28
CA GLY A 2 12.33 4.44 34.68
C GLY A 2 12.10 3.65 33.40
N TYR A 3 12.76 4.04 32.33
CA TYR A 3 12.92 3.26 31.10
C TYR A 3 13.75 2.02 31.42
N HIS A 4 13.06 0.96 31.85
CA HIS A 4 13.66 -0.34 32.05
C HIS A 4 13.95 -0.91 30.66
N LEU A 5 15.19 -0.78 30.18
CA LEU A 5 15.66 -1.51 28.99
C LEU A 5 15.37 -2.99 29.23
N MET A 6 14.34 -3.55 28.60
CA MET A 6 14.17 -4.98 28.68
C MET A 6 15.29 -5.62 27.87
N PRO A 7 15.97 -6.64 28.42
CA PRO A 7 16.94 -7.41 27.67
C PRO A 7 16.25 -8.03 26.45
N ALA A 8 16.99 -8.15 25.35
CA ALA A 8 16.52 -8.77 24.12
C ALA A 8 15.84 -10.13 24.41
N LEU A 9 14.84 -10.48 23.61
CA LEU A 9 14.13 -11.74 23.78
C LEU A 9 15.13 -12.91 23.69
N LYS A 10 14.98 -13.89 24.60
CA LYS A 10 15.86 -15.08 24.66
C LYS A 10 15.95 -15.84 23.34
N ASN A 11 14.90 -15.78 22.52
CA ASN A 11 14.90 -16.38 21.19
C ASN A 11 15.29 -15.33 20.14
N PRO A 12 16.43 -15.48 19.46
CA PRO A 12 16.91 -14.50 18.49
C PRO A 12 15.96 -14.34 17.29
N ARG A 13 15.21 -15.39 16.92
CA ARG A 13 14.20 -15.30 15.85
C ARG A 13 12.99 -14.46 16.27
N TRP A 14 12.64 -14.47 17.56
CA TRP A 14 11.55 -13.62 18.05
C TRP A 14 11.98 -12.16 18.05
N GLU A 15 13.23 -11.89 18.46
CA GLU A 15 13.78 -10.53 18.41
C GLU A 15 13.80 -10.00 16.96
N LEU A 16 14.33 -10.77 16.00
CA LEU A 16 14.34 -10.39 14.59
C LEU A 16 12.94 -10.17 14.01
N PHE A 17 11.97 -11.01 14.41
CA PHE A 17 10.58 -10.83 14.02
C PHE A 17 10.02 -9.51 14.56
N VAL A 18 10.28 -9.19 15.83
CA VAL A 18 9.81 -7.95 16.45
C VAL A 18 10.47 -6.74 15.81
N GLN A 19 11.78 -6.78 15.55
CA GLN A 19 12.51 -5.71 14.86
C GLN A 19 11.92 -5.46 13.47
N GLY A 20 11.70 -6.52 12.68
CA GLY A 20 11.06 -6.38 11.37
C GLY A 20 9.64 -5.79 11.45
N ARG A 21 8.91 -6.04 12.55
CA ARG A 21 7.60 -5.41 12.79
C ARG A 21 7.70 -3.96 13.21
N ALA A 22 8.67 -3.59 14.04
CA ALA A 22 8.95 -2.21 14.42
C ALA A 22 9.39 -1.37 13.21
N GLU A 23 10.10 -1.96 12.25
CA GLU A 23 10.43 -1.36 10.94
C GLU A 23 9.22 -1.20 10.00
N GLY A 24 8.04 -1.72 10.37
CA GLY A 24 6.80 -1.60 9.58
C GLY A 24 6.54 -2.72 8.56
N LEU A 25 7.35 -3.79 8.52
CA LEU A 25 7.11 -4.90 7.58
C LEU A 25 5.83 -5.67 7.92
N PRO A 26 5.00 -6.12 6.94
CA PRO A 26 3.86 -6.99 7.19
C PRO A 26 4.23 -8.25 8.00
N LEU A 27 3.28 -8.78 8.79
CA LEU A 27 3.49 -9.91 9.71
C LEU A 27 4.22 -11.10 9.08
N TYR A 28 3.72 -11.61 7.96
CA TYR A 28 4.32 -12.75 7.28
C TYR A 28 5.74 -12.46 6.79
N LYS A 29 6.00 -11.23 6.32
CA LYS A 29 7.31 -10.82 5.80
C LYS A 29 8.34 -10.67 6.93
N ALA A 30 7.93 -10.11 8.07
CA ALA A 30 8.75 -10.08 9.27
C ALA A 30 9.08 -11.50 9.77
N TYR A 31 8.12 -12.42 9.68
CA TYR A 31 8.32 -13.82 10.06
C TYR A 31 9.30 -14.54 9.13
N LEU A 32 9.16 -14.41 7.82
CA LEU A 32 10.11 -14.97 6.87
C LEU A 32 11.52 -14.37 7.05
N ARG A 33 11.62 -13.05 7.25
CA ARG A 33 12.89 -12.34 7.50
C ARG A 33 13.58 -12.81 8.78
N ALA A 34 12.82 -13.21 9.80
CA ALA A 34 13.35 -13.79 11.03
C ALA A 34 13.97 -15.20 10.86
N GLY A 35 13.94 -15.75 9.64
CA GLY A 35 14.58 -17.03 9.29
C GLY A 35 13.66 -18.25 9.41
N TYR A 36 12.35 -18.05 9.53
CA TYR A 36 11.40 -19.15 9.47
C TYR A 36 11.18 -19.61 8.03
N LYS A 37 11.52 -20.88 7.75
CA LYS A 37 11.36 -21.49 6.43
C LYS A 37 9.95 -22.10 6.32
N CYS A 38 9.03 -21.41 5.65
CA CYS A 38 7.67 -21.89 5.39
C CYS A 38 7.08 -21.16 4.16
N SER A 39 5.99 -21.69 3.61
CA SER A 39 5.22 -20.99 2.57
C SER A 39 4.54 -19.74 3.14
N THR A 40 4.19 -18.80 2.25
CA THR A 40 3.58 -17.52 2.64
C THR A 40 2.30 -17.69 3.46
N ASP A 41 1.43 -18.63 3.09
CA ASP A 41 0.15 -18.88 3.78
C ASP A 41 0.38 -19.37 5.22
N VAL A 42 1.35 -20.27 5.41
CA VAL A 42 1.75 -20.77 6.72
C VAL A 42 2.41 -19.66 7.54
N ALA A 43 3.22 -18.80 6.91
CA ALA A 43 3.84 -17.66 7.55
C ALA A 43 2.79 -16.66 8.07
N MET A 44 1.73 -16.38 7.31
CA MET A 44 0.65 -15.48 7.74
C MET A 44 -0.04 -15.98 9.02
N THR A 45 -0.40 -17.26 9.04
CA THR A 45 -1.08 -17.87 10.19
C THR A 45 -0.16 -17.95 11.40
N SER A 46 1.08 -18.41 11.20
CA SER A 46 2.07 -18.57 12.27
C SER A 46 2.51 -17.23 12.86
N ALA A 47 2.73 -16.22 12.02
CA ALA A 47 3.06 -14.87 12.47
C ALA A 47 1.91 -14.25 13.28
N SER A 48 0.67 -14.49 12.87
CA SER A 48 -0.53 -14.02 13.59
C SER A 48 -0.69 -14.69 14.96
N ALA A 49 -0.31 -15.96 15.09
CA ALA A 49 -0.22 -16.60 16.40
C ALA A 49 0.93 -16.04 17.24
N LEU A 50 2.10 -15.83 16.62
CA LEU A 50 3.31 -15.37 17.31
C LEU A 50 3.13 -13.97 17.92
N ILE A 51 2.50 -13.03 17.19
CA ILE A 51 2.27 -11.66 17.68
C ILE A 51 1.28 -11.58 18.85
N ARG A 52 0.49 -12.64 19.10
CA ARG A 52 -0.41 -12.72 20.26
C ARG A 52 0.33 -13.03 21.56
N ASN A 53 1.58 -13.49 21.49
CA ASN A 53 2.39 -13.75 22.67
C ASN A 53 2.65 -12.44 23.45
N PRO A 54 2.33 -12.37 24.75
CA PRO A 54 2.46 -11.15 25.53
C PRO A 54 3.90 -10.63 25.60
N LYS A 55 4.91 -11.51 25.59
CA LYS A 55 6.33 -11.11 25.64
C LYS A 55 6.76 -10.39 24.37
N ILE A 56 6.31 -10.88 23.23
CA ILE A 56 6.60 -10.31 21.91
C ILE A 56 5.90 -8.96 21.77
N ARG A 57 4.65 -8.85 22.22
CA ARG A 57 3.90 -7.60 22.21
C ARG A 57 4.53 -6.54 23.11
N ALA A 58 4.95 -6.92 24.31
CA ALA A 58 5.65 -6.01 25.23
C ALA A 58 6.94 -5.47 24.60
N ARG A 59 7.74 -6.35 24.00
CA ARG A 59 8.98 -5.97 23.31
C ARG A 59 8.73 -5.08 22.09
N LEU A 60 7.69 -5.37 21.30
CA LEU A 60 7.33 -4.52 20.16
C LEU A 60 6.95 -3.11 20.61
N ARG A 61 6.16 -3.00 21.67
CA ARG A 61 5.76 -1.72 22.24
C ARG A 61 6.98 -0.92 22.70
N GLU A 62 7.89 -1.55 23.44
CA GLU A 62 9.12 -0.89 23.88
C GLU A 62 9.96 -0.36 22.70
N LEU A 63 10.11 -1.15 21.63
CA LEU A 63 10.86 -0.71 20.44
C LEU A 63 10.18 0.45 19.72
N ILE A 64 8.83 0.46 19.65
CA ILE A 64 8.07 1.57 19.08
C ILE A 64 8.21 2.82 19.95
N ASP A 65 8.10 2.68 21.27
CA ASP A 65 8.24 3.80 22.22
C ASP A 65 9.66 4.41 22.12
N GLN A 66 10.70 3.57 22.04
CA GLN A 66 12.08 4.03 21.81
C GLN A 66 12.28 4.71 20.45
N LEU A 67 11.60 4.23 19.40
CA LEU A 67 11.65 4.86 18.08
C LEU A 67 10.94 6.21 18.09
N ALA A 68 9.81 6.31 18.80
CA ALA A 68 9.10 7.58 19.00
C ALA A 68 9.97 8.57 19.77
N ASP A 69 10.65 8.14 20.84
CA ASP A 69 11.57 8.98 21.60
C ASP A 69 12.78 9.44 20.76
N LYS A 70 13.28 8.60 19.85
CA LYS A 70 14.41 8.92 18.95
C LYS A 70 13.99 9.78 17.76
N GLN A 71 12.76 9.62 17.26
CA GLN A 71 12.16 10.54 16.31
C GLN A 71 11.78 11.82 17.06
N MET A 72 12.79 12.64 17.39
CA MET A 72 12.60 13.95 18.02
C MET A 72 11.64 14.86 17.23
N VAL A 73 11.42 14.53 15.95
CA VAL A 73 10.47 15.17 15.05
C VAL A 73 9.30 14.21 14.82
N THR A 74 8.15 14.54 15.40
CA THR A 74 6.88 13.83 15.24
C THR A 74 6.06 14.44 14.09
N ARG A 75 4.99 13.77 13.65
CA ARG A 75 4.08 14.37 12.65
C ARG A 75 3.49 15.67 13.21
N GLU A 76 3.20 15.70 14.50
CA GLU A 76 2.64 16.84 15.22
C GLU A 76 3.61 18.03 15.22
N THR A 77 4.91 17.81 15.49
CA THR A 77 5.90 18.90 15.44
C THR A 77 6.11 19.40 14.02
N LEU A 78 6.13 18.51 13.01
CA LEU A 78 6.20 18.92 11.60
C LEU A 78 4.98 19.75 11.17
N VAL A 79 3.78 19.36 11.58
CA VAL A 79 2.55 20.13 11.31
C VAL A 79 2.66 21.53 11.92
N ALA A 80 3.16 21.65 13.15
CA ALA A 80 3.37 22.93 13.80
C ALA A 80 4.43 23.78 13.08
N GLU A 81 5.53 23.18 12.63
CA GLU A 81 6.56 23.86 11.84
C GLU A 81 6.02 24.38 10.49
N TYR A 82 5.22 23.57 9.78
CA TYR A 82 4.57 24.00 8.53
C TYR A 82 3.56 25.13 8.76
N GLU A 83 2.86 25.14 9.89
CA GLU A 83 1.93 26.21 10.25
C GLU A 83 2.68 27.52 10.55
N GLN A 84 3.80 27.45 11.26
CA GLN A 84 4.68 28.61 11.48
C GLN A 84 5.28 29.11 10.17
N ALA A 85 5.73 28.21 9.29
CA ALA A 85 6.25 28.59 7.97
C ALA A 85 5.18 29.26 7.09
N ALA A 86 3.94 28.79 7.14
CA ALA A 86 2.82 29.41 6.43
C ALA A 86 2.50 30.81 7.00
N ALA A 87 2.48 30.96 8.33
CA ALA A 87 2.28 32.26 8.98
C ALA A 87 3.38 33.27 8.61
N LEU A 88 4.65 32.86 8.67
CA LEU A 88 5.78 33.70 8.27
C LEU A 88 5.71 34.08 6.78
N ALA A 89 5.34 33.14 5.91
CA ALA A 89 5.16 33.41 4.49
C ALA A 89 4.02 34.41 4.23
N HIS A 90 2.95 34.38 5.02
CA HIS A 90 1.89 35.39 4.97
C HIS A 90 2.40 36.78 5.39
N GLU A 91 3.18 36.86 6.47
CA GLU A 91 3.79 38.12 6.94
C GLU A 91 4.76 38.70 5.91
N LEU A 92 5.54 37.86 5.25
CA LEU A 92 6.50 38.26 4.21
C LEU A 92 5.85 38.54 2.84
N GLY A 93 4.52 38.43 2.72
CA GLY A 93 3.81 38.65 1.46
C GLY A 93 4.14 37.62 0.37
N GLN A 94 4.46 36.39 0.77
CA GLN A 94 4.78 35.27 -0.12
C GLN A 94 3.65 34.23 -0.14
N PRO A 95 2.48 34.52 -0.75
CA PRO A 95 1.32 33.63 -0.72
C PRO A 95 1.59 32.27 -1.37
N ALA A 96 2.45 32.19 -2.39
CA ALA A 96 2.82 30.92 -3.02
C ALA A 96 3.58 29.99 -2.05
N ALA A 97 4.46 30.54 -1.21
CA ALA A 97 5.18 29.77 -0.19
C ALA A 97 4.23 29.29 0.91
N ALA A 98 3.26 30.13 1.32
CA ALA A 98 2.24 29.76 2.30
C ALA A 98 1.36 28.60 1.78
N VAL A 99 0.87 28.69 0.54
CA VAL A 99 0.08 27.61 -0.09
C VAL A 99 0.89 26.32 -0.21
N SER A 100 2.19 26.42 -0.51
CA SER A 100 3.07 25.25 -0.60
C SER A 100 3.23 24.56 0.76
N ALA A 101 3.46 25.32 1.83
CA ALA A 101 3.53 24.78 3.18
C ALA A 101 2.21 24.11 3.62
N ILE A 102 1.06 24.72 3.29
CA ILE A 102 -0.26 24.14 3.57
C ILE A 102 -0.48 22.84 2.79
N LYS A 103 -0.04 22.78 1.54
CA LYS A 103 -0.15 21.58 0.69
C LYS A 103 0.71 20.43 1.23
N GLU A 104 1.95 20.71 1.63
CA GLU A 104 2.80 19.69 2.26
C GLU A 104 2.22 19.22 3.61
N LYS A 105 1.59 20.12 4.37
CA LYS A 105 0.82 19.77 5.58
C LYS A 105 -0.36 18.83 5.27
N GLN A 106 -1.12 19.08 4.20
CA GLN A 106 -2.21 18.19 3.75
C GLN A 106 -1.71 16.82 3.34
N ARG A 107 -0.59 16.77 2.59
CA ARG A 107 0.07 15.51 2.20
C ARG A 107 0.52 14.72 3.43
N LEU A 108 1.13 15.39 4.41
CA LEU A 108 1.59 14.75 5.66
C LEU A 108 0.42 14.17 6.46
N LEU A 109 -0.77 14.75 6.37
CA LEU A 109 -2.00 14.28 7.03
C LEU A 109 -2.82 13.32 6.15
N GLU A 110 -2.34 12.97 4.96
CA GLU A 110 -3.03 12.09 4.00
C GLU A 110 -4.43 12.60 3.62
N LEU A 111 -4.62 13.93 3.63
CA LEU A 111 -5.88 14.59 3.27
C LEU A 111 -6.00 14.84 1.76
N ASP A 112 -4.94 14.56 1.00
CA ASP A 112 -4.95 14.72 -0.45
C ASP A 112 -5.83 13.64 -1.11
N PRO A 113 -6.78 14.01 -1.98
CA PRO A 113 -7.54 13.03 -2.75
C PRO A 113 -6.57 12.25 -3.64
N VAL A 114 -6.50 10.93 -3.44
CA VAL A 114 -5.67 10.03 -4.25
C VAL A 114 -6.12 10.13 -5.71
N GLN A 115 -5.39 10.88 -6.53
CA GLN A 115 -5.55 10.85 -7.97
C GLN A 115 -4.95 9.54 -8.50
N LYS A 116 -5.79 8.51 -8.62
CA LYS A 116 -5.44 7.30 -9.35
C LYS A 116 -5.40 7.61 -10.84
N ASN A 117 -4.24 8.03 -11.34
CA ASN A 117 -4.01 8.12 -12.78
C ASN A 117 -3.89 6.70 -13.36
N LEU A 118 -5.01 6.15 -13.81
CA LEU A 118 -5.03 4.94 -14.63
C LEU A 118 -4.65 5.35 -16.06
N ASN A 119 -3.38 5.21 -16.42
CA ASN A 119 -2.93 5.39 -17.79
C ASN A 119 -3.33 4.16 -18.62
N LEU A 120 -4.58 4.15 -19.09
CA LEU A 120 -5.06 3.14 -20.03
C LEU A 120 -4.76 3.64 -21.45
N ASN A 121 -3.75 3.06 -22.10
CA ASN A 121 -3.54 3.27 -23.54
C ASN A 121 -4.52 2.39 -24.32
N ILE A 122 -5.73 2.91 -24.48
CA ILE A 122 -6.85 2.23 -25.15
C ILE A 122 -6.52 1.98 -26.64
N ASN A 123 -5.71 2.83 -27.27
CA ASN A 123 -5.44 2.79 -28.71
C ASN A 123 -4.47 1.66 -29.13
N ALA A 124 -3.54 1.26 -28.26
CA ALA A 124 -2.57 0.22 -28.60
C ALA A 124 -3.22 -1.16 -28.74
N THR A 125 -4.25 -1.45 -27.94
CA THR A 125 -4.94 -2.75 -27.95
C THR A 125 -5.85 -2.90 -29.17
N PHE A 126 -6.54 -1.85 -29.61
CA PHE A 126 -7.46 -1.93 -30.75
C PHE A 126 -6.76 -2.10 -32.10
N ASN A 127 -5.59 -1.47 -32.31
CA ASN A 127 -4.86 -1.57 -33.58
C ASN A 127 -4.20 -2.94 -33.81
N GLN A 128 -4.11 -3.77 -32.78
CA GLN A 128 -3.49 -5.11 -32.84
C GLN A 128 -4.52 -6.23 -33.00
N LEU A 129 -5.81 -5.91 -32.89
CA LEU A 129 -6.88 -6.87 -33.09
C LEU A 129 -7.34 -6.80 -34.54
N THR A 130 -7.51 -7.97 -35.15
CA THR A 130 -8.20 -8.08 -36.43
C THR A 130 -9.66 -7.64 -36.27
N ASP A 131 -10.32 -7.26 -37.38
CA ASP A 131 -11.72 -6.85 -37.38
C ASP A 131 -12.64 -7.92 -36.74
N ASP A 132 -12.32 -9.20 -36.92
CA ASP A 132 -13.08 -10.32 -36.36
C ASP A 132 -12.86 -10.47 -34.85
N GLU A 133 -11.63 -10.26 -34.35
CA GLU A 133 -11.33 -10.24 -32.92
C GLU A 133 -11.94 -9.04 -32.22
N LEU A 134 -11.93 -7.87 -32.87
CA LEU A 134 -12.52 -6.65 -32.35
C LEU A 134 -14.05 -6.77 -32.25
N ARG A 135 -14.69 -7.39 -33.26
CA ARG A 135 -16.11 -7.75 -33.21
C ARG A 135 -16.43 -8.75 -32.12
N PHE A 136 -15.57 -9.74 -31.89
CA PHE A 136 -15.73 -10.72 -30.82
C PHE A 136 -15.67 -10.05 -29.44
N GLU A 137 -14.67 -9.20 -29.20
CA GLU A 137 -14.47 -8.53 -27.92
C GLU A 137 -15.64 -7.59 -27.60
N VAL A 138 -16.08 -6.79 -28.57
CA VAL A 138 -17.26 -5.92 -28.42
C VAL A 138 -18.52 -6.72 -28.12
N ALA A 139 -18.73 -7.86 -28.80
CA ALA A 139 -19.87 -8.72 -28.53
C ALA A 139 -19.82 -9.38 -27.14
N SER A 140 -18.62 -9.76 -26.67
CA SER A 140 -18.40 -10.28 -25.32
C SER A 140 -18.75 -9.23 -24.26
N MET A 141 -18.21 -8.01 -24.38
CA MET A 141 -18.51 -6.91 -23.46
C MET A 141 -20.01 -6.56 -23.43
N VAL A 142 -20.67 -6.55 -24.59
CA VAL A 142 -22.13 -6.30 -24.66
C VAL A 142 -22.91 -7.41 -23.96
N ASN A 143 -22.47 -8.67 -24.03
CA ASN A 143 -23.10 -9.77 -23.33
C ASN A 143 -22.92 -9.71 -21.81
N GLU A 144 -21.74 -9.30 -21.33
CA GLU A 144 -21.52 -9.05 -19.90
C GLU A 144 -22.48 -7.96 -19.38
N LEU A 145 -22.63 -6.85 -20.11
CA LEU A 145 -23.57 -5.78 -19.74
C LEU A 145 -25.03 -6.22 -19.81
N ARG A 146 -25.39 -7.07 -20.78
CA ARG A 146 -26.72 -7.67 -20.89
C ARG A 146 -27.02 -8.59 -19.71
N ALA A 147 -26.06 -9.41 -19.28
CA ALA A 147 -26.21 -10.28 -18.12
C ALA A 147 -26.47 -9.49 -16.83
N VAL A 148 -25.76 -8.38 -16.64
CA VAL A 148 -26.01 -7.44 -15.51
C VAL A 148 -27.43 -6.85 -15.57
N LYS A 149 -27.96 -6.63 -16.77
CA LYS A 149 -29.33 -6.13 -16.99
C LYS A 149 -30.39 -7.23 -17.12
N GLY A 150 -30.04 -8.50 -16.91
CA GLY A 150 -30.95 -9.64 -17.03
C GLY A 150 -31.48 -9.91 -18.45
N GLN A 151 -30.78 -9.42 -19.48
CA GLN A 151 -31.13 -9.60 -20.89
C GLN A 151 -30.41 -10.82 -21.48
N PRO A 152 -31.02 -11.54 -22.43
CA PRO A 152 -30.40 -12.71 -23.04
C PRO A 152 -29.15 -12.31 -23.86
N PRO A 153 -28.11 -13.17 -23.87
CA PRO A 153 -26.88 -12.92 -24.61
C PRO A 153 -27.12 -12.99 -26.13
N LEU A 154 -26.39 -12.17 -26.86
CA LEU A 154 -26.27 -12.22 -28.32
C LEU A 154 -25.32 -13.36 -28.71
N ALA A 155 -25.58 -13.98 -29.86
CA ALA A 155 -24.68 -14.96 -30.44
C ALA A 155 -23.32 -14.30 -30.76
N LEU A 156 -22.23 -14.89 -30.26
CA LEU A 156 -20.88 -14.41 -30.56
C LEU A 156 -20.50 -14.81 -31.99
N PRO A 157 -19.77 -13.95 -32.72
CA PRO A 157 -19.22 -14.32 -34.02
C PRO A 157 -18.23 -15.49 -33.88
N VAL A 158 -18.21 -16.39 -34.86
CA VAL A 158 -17.29 -17.54 -34.88
C VAL A 158 -15.85 -17.03 -35.01
N LYS A 159 -14.99 -17.35 -34.04
CA LYS A 159 -13.54 -17.11 -34.16
C LYS A 159 -13.02 -17.96 -35.32
N LYS A 160 -12.58 -17.33 -36.41
CA LYS A 160 -11.80 -18.03 -37.43
C LYS A 160 -10.39 -18.20 -36.86
N GLU A 161 -10.02 -19.42 -36.52
CA GLU A 161 -8.62 -19.76 -36.26
C GLU A 161 -7.88 -19.61 -37.59
N GLU A 162 -7.08 -18.55 -37.74
CA GLU A 162 -6.07 -18.50 -38.79
C GLU A 162 -5.14 -19.68 -38.55
N LYS A 163 -5.22 -20.67 -39.43
CA LYS A 163 -4.22 -21.74 -39.48
C LYS A 163 -2.90 -21.09 -39.82
N ASP A 164 -1.99 -21.15 -38.85
CA ASP A 164 -0.57 -20.89 -38.99
C ASP A 164 -0.04 -21.67 -40.21
N ASN A 165 0.14 -20.97 -41.32
CA ASN A 165 0.91 -21.45 -42.46
C ASN A 165 2.30 -20.83 -42.30
N GLY A 166 3.27 -21.67 -41.92
CA GLY A 166 4.64 -21.30 -41.59
C GLY A 166 5.48 -20.73 -42.73
#